data_AF-A0A9D2VZU0-F1
#
_entry.id   AF-A0A9D2VZU0-F1
#
_cell.length_a   1.000
_cell.length_b   1.000
_cell.length_c   1.000
_cell.angle_alpha   90.00
_cell.angle_beta   90.00
_cell.angle_gamma   90.00
#
_symmetry.space_group_name_H-M   'P 1'
#
loop_
_entity.id
_entity.type
_entity.pdbx_description
1 polymer ?
#
loop_
_entity_poly.entity_id
_entity_poly.type
_entity_poly.pdbx_seq_one_letter_code
_entity_poly.pdbx_strand_id
1 'polypeptide(L)'
;MTQIDGNHFVMGKVPNLYVARTDKVRSIGWDENIRMMDHQDFFWRAAGNLVSVIALGTAVFHYHNPFQRHYQKYRQDVEKDREYIKQKRKCEEWS
;
A
#
# COMPACT_ATOMS: atom_id res chain seq x y z
N MET A 1 -7.38 15.14 10.26
CA MET A 1 -7.59 13.68 10.29
C MET A 1 -9.05 13.47 10.62
N THR A 2 -9.83 12.85 9.74
CA THR A 2 -11.29 12.70 9.91
C THR A 2 -11.58 11.47 10.75
N GLN A 3 -12.22 11.65 11.91
CA GLN A 3 -12.67 10.55 12.76
C GLN A 3 -14.01 10.01 12.23
N ILE A 4 -14.14 8.68 12.10
CA ILE A 4 -15.38 8.05 11.61
C ILE A 4 -16.21 7.41 12.73
N ASP A 5 -15.56 7.06 13.85
CA ASP A 5 -16.19 6.58 15.07
C ASP A 5 -15.23 6.79 16.26
N GLY A 6 -15.56 6.25 17.44
CA GLY A 6 -14.75 6.42 18.66
C GLY A 6 -13.27 5.98 18.58
N ASN A 7 -12.87 5.12 17.63
CA ASN A 7 -11.50 4.57 17.55
C ASN A 7 -10.88 4.56 16.14
N HIS A 8 -11.63 4.93 15.10
CA HIS A 8 -11.17 4.86 13.71
C HIS A 8 -11.01 6.23 13.06
N PHE A 9 -9.88 6.41 12.37
CA PHE A 9 -9.50 7.65 11.71
C PHE A 9 -9.14 7.41 10.24
N VAL A 10 -9.63 8.26 9.35
CA VAL A 10 -9.31 8.21 7.92
C VAL A 10 -7.81 8.47 7.70
N MET A 11 -7.19 7.62 6.89
CA MET A 11 -5.78 7.70 6.51
C MET A 11 -5.64 7.61 4.99
N GLY A 12 -4.78 8.45 4.41
CA GLY A 12 -4.49 8.43 2.97
C GLY A 12 -3.69 7.21 2.50
N LYS A 13 -3.15 6.42 3.44
CA LYS A 13 -2.42 5.19 3.18
C LYS A 13 -2.59 4.23 4.34
N VAL A 14 -2.71 2.95 4.03
CA VAL A 14 -2.75 1.88 5.02
C VAL A 14 -1.32 1.48 5.43
N PRO A 15 -1.06 1.16 6.72
CA PRO A 15 0.13 0.40 7.13
C PRO A 15 0.18 -0.99 6.50
N ASN A 16 1.30 -1.71 6.61
CA ASN A 16 1.53 -3.02 5.95
C ASN A 16 0.46 -4.11 6.18
N LEU A 17 -0.46 -3.92 7.13
CA LEU A 17 -1.51 -4.87 7.50
C LEU A 17 -2.87 -4.18 7.46
N TYR A 18 -3.86 -4.87 6.90
CA TYR A 18 -5.23 -4.37 6.82
C TYR A 18 -6.25 -5.51 6.76
N VAL A 19 -7.48 -5.17 7.08
CA VAL A 19 -8.66 -6.00 6.85
C VAL A 19 -9.57 -5.23 5.91
N ALA A 20 -10.01 -5.88 4.84
CA ALA A 20 -10.88 -5.26 3.84
C ALA A 20 -11.86 -6.28 3.27
N ARG A 21 -12.95 -5.78 2.68
CA ARG A 21 -13.90 -6.60 1.94
C ARG A 21 -13.24 -7.10 0.65
N THR A 22 -13.29 -8.42 0.42
CA THR A 22 -12.57 -9.07 -0.68
C THR A 22 -13.02 -8.57 -2.06
N ASP A 23 -14.32 -8.36 -2.25
CA ASP A 23 -14.90 -7.82 -3.49
C ASP A 23 -14.36 -6.42 -3.81
N LYS A 24 -14.23 -5.56 -2.78
CA LYS A 24 -13.72 -4.19 -2.91
C LYS A 24 -12.23 -4.12 -3.21
N VAL A 25 -11.43 -5.02 -2.63
CA VAL A 25 -10.00 -5.11 -2.99
C VAL A 25 -9.85 -5.58 -4.44
N ARG A 26 -10.64 -6.60 -4.84
CA ARG A 26 -10.61 -7.14 -6.21
C ARG A 26 -11.07 -6.15 -7.27
N SER A 27 -11.99 -5.23 -6.96
CA SER A 27 -12.43 -4.21 -7.92
C SER A 27 -11.37 -3.17 -8.26
N ILE A 28 -10.36 -2.97 -7.38
CA ILE A 28 -9.22 -2.09 -7.68
C ILE A 28 -8.14 -2.85 -8.45
N GLY A 29 -7.90 -4.11 -8.08
CA GLY A 29 -6.86 -4.93 -8.70
C GLY A 29 -5.44 -4.56 -8.24
N TRP A 30 -4.63 -5.59 -8.06
CA TRP A 30 -3.19 -5.46 -7.82
C TRP A 30 -2.46 -5.32 -9.15
N ASP A 31 -1.32 -4.63 -9.14
CA ASP A 31 -0.47 -4.56 -10.33
C ASP A 31 0.61 -5.62 -10.23
N GLU A 32 0.46 -6.71 -10.98
CA GLU A 32 1.38 -7.87 -10.93
C GLU A 32 2.82 -7.52 -11.36
N ASN A 33 3.04 -6.34 -11.95
CA ASN A 33 4.37 -5.88 -12.34
C ASN A 33 5.11 -5.12 -11.22
N ILE A 34 4.42 -4.79 -10.13
CA ILE A 34 5.00 -4.09 -8.98
C ILE A 34 5.17 -5.11 -7.85
N ARG A 35 6.37 -5.20 -7.27
CA ARG A 35 6.68 -6.25 -6.28
C ARG A 35 6.73 -5.73 -4.85
N MET A 36 7.60 -4.76 -4.58
CA MET A 36 7.90 -4.24 -3.24
C MET A 36 7.13 -2.94 -2.93
N MET A 37 6.80 -2.16 -3.97
CA MET A 37 6.05 -0.92 -3.83
C MET A 37 4.53 -1.06 -4.01
N ASP A 38 4.06 -2.27 -4.33
CA ASP A 38 2.68 -2.56 -4.75
C ASP A 38 1.65 -2.12 -3.71
N HIS A 39 1.90 -2.41 -2.43
CA HIS A 39 1.03 -1.94 -1.35
C HIS A 39 0.87 -0.41 -1.32
N GLN A 40 1.93 0.37 -1.59
CA GLN A 40 1.83 1.82 -1.62
C GLN A 40 1.06 2.31 -2.85
N ASP A 41 1.41 1.74 -4.01
CA ASP A 41 0.78 2.06 -5.29
C ASP A 41 -0.73 1.72 -5.30
N PHE A 42 -1.09 0.54 -4.81
CA PHE A 42 -2.47 0.08 -4.67
C PHE A 42 -3.34 1.07 -3.89
N PHE A 43 -2.92 1.47 -2.69
CA PHE A 43 -3.74 2.36 -1.87
C PHE A 43 -3.79 3.80 -2.40
N TRP A 44 -2.80 4.23 -3.19
CA TRP A 44 -2.90 5.48 -3.93
C TRP A 44 -3.88 5.41 -5.09
N ARG A 45 -3.85 4.33 -5.90
CA ARG A 45 -4.84 4.12 -6.97
C ARG A 45 -6.26 3.91 -6.44
N ALA A 46 -6.37 3.30 -5.27
CA ALA A 46 -7.65 3.09 -4.60
C ALA A 46 -8.23 4.38 -4.01
N ALA A 47 -7.47 5.48 -3.93
CA ALA A 47 -7.96 6.75 -3.39
C ALA A 47 -9.21 7.22 -4.16
N GLY A 48 -10.24 7.63 -3.43
CA GLY A 48 -11.55 7.99 -4.00
C GLY A 48 -12.49 6.80 -4.25
N ASN A 49 -11.97 5.58 -4.35
CA ASN A 49 -12.78 4.36 -4.49
C ASN A 49 -12.89 3.59 -3.17
N LEU A 50 -11.80 3.54 -2.39
CA LEU A 50 -11.73 2.92 -1.07
C LEU A 50 -11.40 3.99 -0.02
N VAL A 51 -12.12 3.95 1.09
CA VAL A 51 -11.78 4.73 2.29
C VAL A 51 -10.99 3.82 3.23
N SER A 52 -9.77 4.23 3.55
CA SER A 52 -8.90 3.54 4.48
C SER A 52 -8.94 4.21 5.85
N VAL A 53 -9.03 3.39 6.91
CA VAL A 53 -9.06 3.87 8.30
C VAL A 53 -8.03 3.13 9.14
N ILE A 54 -7.49 3.82 10.15
CA ILE A 54 -6.63 3.21 11.18
C ILE A 54 -7.41 3.06 12.48
N ALA A 55 -7.35 1.88 13.09
CA ALA A 55 -7.91 1.58 14.40
C ALA A 55 -6.82 1.76 15.47
N LEU A 56 -6.82 2.86 16.21
CA LEU A 56 -5.71 3.19 17.13
C LEU A 56 -5.60 2.21 18.31
N GLY A 57 -6.71 1.59 18.70
CA GLY A 57 -6.72 0.53 19.71
C GLY A 57 -6.17 -0.83 19.24
N THR A 58 -5.74 -0.96 17.98
CA THR A 58 -5.18 -2.22 17.44
C THR A 58 -3.69 -2.07 17.18
N ALA A 59 -2.91 -3.01 17.71
CA ALA A 59 -1.48 -3.11 17.44
C ALA A 59 -1.16 -4.50 16.89
N VAL A 60 -0.31 -4.54 15.86
CA VAL A 60 0.28 -5.78 15.36
C VAL A 60 1.79 -5.67 15.52
N PHE A 61 2.37 -6.58 16.30
CA PHE A 61 3.81 -6.62 16.47
C PHE A 61 4.45 -7.23 15.23
N HIS A 62 5.21 -6.42 14.52
CA HIS A 62 5.98 -6.85 13.36
C HIS A 62 7.44 -7.05 13.79
N TYR A 63 7.92 -8.29 13.72
CA TYR A 63 9.33 -8.59 13.98
C TYR A 63 10.19 -8.06 12.83
N HIS A 64 10.90 -6.96 13.06
CA HIS A 64 11.86 -6.43 12.10
C HIS A 64 13.26 -6.91 12.50
N ASN A 65 13.92 -7.68 11.62
CA ASN A 65 15.33 -8.00 11.77
C ASN A 65 16.17 -7.14 10.82
N PRO A 66 16.64 -5.94 11.24
CA PRO A 66 17.48 -5.09 10.40
C PRO A 66 18.85 -5.70 10.13
N PHE A 67 19.27 -6.70 10.92
CA PHE A 67 20.59 -7.32 10.82
C PHE A 67 20.66 -8.45 9.77
N GLN A 68 19.53 -8.92 9.25
CA GLN A 68 19.48 -9.96 8.22
C GLN A 68 19.75 -9.38 6.82
N ARG A 69 21.04 -9.15 6.52
CA ARG A 69 21.50 -8.48 5.27
C ARG A 69 20.91 -9.07 3.99
N HIS A 70 20.84 -10.40 3.90
CA HIS A 70 20.28 -11.07 2.72
C HIS A 70 18.83 -10.64 2.47
N TYR A 71 17.97 -10.72 3.49
CA TYR A 71 16.57 -10.31 3.39
C TYR A 71 16.42 -8.81 3.10
N GLN A 72 17.18 -7.97 3.79
CA GLN A 72 17.11 -6.51 3.62
C GLN A 72 17.48 -6.09 2.19
N LYS A 73 18.43 -6.78 1.54
CA LYS A 73 18.75 -6.55 0.12
C LYS A 73 17.52 -6.67 -0.76
N TYR A 74 16.72 -7.72 -0.63
CA TYR A 74 15.52 -7.91 -1.46
C TYR A 74 14.38 -6.95 -1.11
N ARG A 75 14.26 -6.57 0.17
CA ARG A 75 13.26 -5.61 0.65
C ARG A 75 13.52 -4.20 0.13
N GLN A 76 14.79 -3.83 -0.03
CA GLN A 76 15.21 -2.51 -0.51
C GLN A 76 15.36 -2.45 -2.03
N ASP A 77 15.31 -3.59 -2.71
CA ASP A 77 15.33 -3.69 -4.17
C ASP A 77 13.98 -3.27 -4.77
N VAL A 78 13.82 -1.95 -4.92
CA VAL A 78 12.60 -1.27 -5.40
C VAL A 78 12.81 -0.52 -6.71
N GLU A 79 14.01 -0.55 -7.30
CA GLU A 79 14.32 0.35 -8.42
C GLU A 79 13.53 0.02 -9.68
N LYS A 80 13.37 -1.27 -10.00
CA LYS A 80 12.53 -1.73 -11.12
C LYS A 80 11.07 -1.32 -10.95
N ASP A 81 10.53 -1.43 -9.72
CA ASP A 81 9.18 -0.97 -9.43
C ASP A 81 9.04 0.53 -9.71
N ARG A 82 10.03 1.34 -9.30
CA ARG A 82 10.03 2.79 -9.54
C ARG A 82 10.09 3.14 -11.02
N GLU A 83 10.95 2.46 -11.77
CA GLU A 83 11.07 2.65 -13.22
C GLU A 83 9.76 2.33 -13.92
N TYR A 84 9.15 1.18 -13.58
CA TYR A 84 7.85 0.77 -14.10
C TYR A 84 6.75 1.79 -13.79
N ILE A 85 6.59 2.20 -12.52
CA ILE A 85 5.59 3.19 -12.10
C ILE A 85 5.78 4.52 -12.85
N LYS A 86 7.03 4.98 -13.00
CA LYS A 86 7.33 6.21 -13.76
C LYS A 86 6.91 6.10 -15.22
N GLN A 87 7.19 4.98 -15.87
CA GLN A 87 6.82 4.76 -17.28
C GLN A 87 5.31 4.70 -17.45
N LYS A 88 4.63 3.92 -16.60
CA LYS A 88 3.17 3.78 -16.61
C LYS A 88 2.45 5.12 -16.49
N ARG A 89 2.84 5.95 -15.51
CA ARG A 89 2.24 7.28 -15.30
C ARG A 89 2.43 8.22 -16.47
N LYS A 90 3.61 8.18 -17.13
CA LYS A 90 3.81 8.95 -18.36
C LYS A 90 2.79 8.52 -19.40
N CYS A 91 2.65 7.23 -19.68
CA CYS A 91 1.69 6.76 -20.68
C CYS A 91 0.23 7.16 -20.38
N GLU A 92 -0.18 7.18 -19.10
CA GLU A 92 -1.52 7.60 -18.67
C GLU A 92 -1.76 9.12 -18.83
N GLU A 93 -0.72 9.96 -18.76
CA GLU A 93 -0.84 11.41 -18.99
C GLU A 93 -1.03 11.78 -20.47
N TRP A 94 -0.75 10.85 -21.41
CA TRP A 94 -0.87 11.06 -22.86
C TRP A 94 -2.02 10.28 -23.52
N SER A 95 -2.90 9.62 -22.74
CA SER A 95 -4.10 8.92 -23.22
C SER A 95 -5.38 9.67 -22.89
#